data_AF-A0A3D5MU68-F1
#
_entry.id   AF-A0A3D5MU68-F1
#
_cell.length_a   1.000
_cell.length_b   1.000
_cell.length_c   1.000
_cell.angle_alpha   90.00
_cell.angle_beta   90.00
_cell.angle_gamma   90.00
#
_symmetry.space_group_name_H-M   'P 1'
#
loop_
_entity.id
_entity.type
_entity.pdbx_description
1 polymer ?
#
loop_
_entity_poly.entity_id
_entity_poly.type
_entity_poly.pdbx_seq_one_letter_code
_entity_poly.pdbx_strand_id
1 'polypeptide(L)'
;MRSFTDTKMVLPLIVWNVIGRLQWLFDNKRQTETRSQTIDRAEKAIDMLEKENDDCIVVTHACFANIFTKQLRKRGYKIDKRKFRMNNLEKITAYK
;
A
#
# COMPACT_ATOMS: atom_id res chain seq x y z
N MET A 1 -4.84 -16.85 4.79
CA MET A 1 -3.42 -16.73 4.37
C MET A 1 -2.81 -18.12 4.32
N ARG A 2 -2.18 -18.51 3.20
CA ARG A 2 -1.42 -19.77 3.12
C ARG A 2 -0.05 -19.60 3.75
N SER A 3 0.47 -20.66 4.34
CA SER A 3 1.82 -20.76 4.90
C SER A 3 2.90 -20.40 3.88
N PHE A 4 3.95 -19.70 4.33
CA PHE A 4 5.15 -19.48 3.52
C PHE A 4 5.79 -20.81 3.11
N THR A 5 5.82 -21.77 4.03
CA THR A 5 6.37 -23.12 3.85
C THR A 5 5.41 -24.13 4.48
N ASP A 6 5.07 -25.20 3.75
CA ASP A 6 4.31 -26.32 4.29
C ASP A 6 5.24 -27.23 5.09
N THR A 7 5.60 -26.78 6.28
CA THR A 7 6.49 -27.51 7.19
C THR A 7 5.89 -27.52 8.59
N LYS A 8 6.09 -28.61 9.34
CA LYS A 8 5.57 -28.78 10.71
C LYS A 8 6.21 -27.84 11.76
N MET A 9 7.05 -26.88 11.34
CA MET A 9 7.77 -25.99 12.25
C MET A 9 6.97 -24.72 12.54
N VAL A 10 6.71 -24.47 13.83
CA VAL A 10 6.09 -23.23 14.31
C VAL A 10 7.15 -22.13 14.31
N LEU A 11 7.14 -21.29 13.29
CA LEU A 11 8.00 -20.12 13.22
C LEU A 11 7.45 -19.00 14.11
N PRO A 12 8.30 -18.21 14.78
CA PRO A 12 7.87 -17.03 15.53
C PRO A 12 7.05 -16.07 14.65
N LEU A 13 6.01 -15.45 15.21
CA LEU A 13 5.11 -14.53 14.48
C LEU A 13 5.84 -13.39 13.77
N ILE A 14 6.94 -12.91 14.34
CA ILE A 14 7.77 -11.85 13.74
C ILE A 14 8.36 -12.32 12.40
N VAL A 15 8.86 -13.56 12.35
CA VAL A 15 9.42 -14.15 11.12
C VAL A 15 8.34 -14.27 10.05
N TRP A 16 7.14 -14.69 10.45
CA TRP A 16 5.98 -14.77 9.56
C TRP A 16 5.58 -13.40 8.98
N ASN A 17 5.56 -12.36 9.81
CA ASN A 17 5.22 -11.00 9.40
C ASN A 17 6.27 -10.40 8.44
N VAL A 18 7.55 -10.70 8.66
CA VAL A 18 8.63 -10.24 7.77
C VAL A 18 8.58 -10.97 6.43
N ILE A 19 8.43 -12.29 6.44
CA ILE A 19 8.40 -13.09 5.23
C ILE A 19 7.16 -12.76 4.38
N GLY A 20 5.99 -12.56 5.00
CA GLY A 20 4.80 -12.13 4.26
C GLY A 20 5.01 -10.82 3.50
N ARG A 21 5.74 -9.86 4.09
CA ARG A 21 6.11 -8.59 3.42
C ARG A 21 7.12 -8.80 2.30
N LEU A 22 8.09 -9.69 2.47
CA LEU A 22 9.03 -10.05 1.40
C LEU A 22 8.31 -10.72 0.24
N GLN A 23 7.41 -11.68 0.52
CA GLN A 23 6.59 -12.32 -0.52
C GLN A 23 5.72 -11.31 -1.28
N TRP A 24 5.16 -10.32 -0.59
CA TRP A 24 4.42 -9.23 -1.23
C TRP A 24 5.32 -8.36 -2.12
N LEU A 25 6.56 -8.08 -1.70
CA LEU A 25 7.55 -7.35 -2.49
C LEU A 25 8.00 -8.11 -3.76
N PHE A 26 8.14 -9.44 -3.67
CA PHE A 26 8.59 -10.30 -4.76
C PHE A 26 7.46 -10.82 -5.67
N ASP A 27 6.26 -10.25 -5.57
CA ASP A 27 5.10 -10.63 -6.41
C ASP A 27 4.82 -12.14 -6.36
N ASN A 28 5.02 -12.75 -5.20
CA ASN A 28 4.89 -14.19 -5.05
C ASN A 28 3.41 -14.58 -5.16
N LYS A 29 3.08 -15.44 -6.14
CA LYS A 29 1.72 -15.98 -6.40
C LYS A 29 1.04 -16.62 -5.19
N ARG A 30 1.78 -16.93 -4.12
CA ARG A 30 1.24 -17.45 -2.85
C ARG A 30 0.52 -16.39 -2.01
N GLN A 31 0.81 -15.11 -2.21
CA GLN A 31 0.12 -14.00 -1.55
C GLN A 31 -1.14 -13.63 -2.33
N THR A 32 -2.22 -13.31 -1.61
CA THR A 32 -3.53 -12.99 -2.19
C THR A 32 -3.54 -11.66 -2.96
N GLU A 33 -2.72 -10.69 -2.51
CA GLU A 33 -2.50 -9.43 -3.19
C GLU A 33 -0.99 -9.22 -3.34
N THR A 34 -0.56 -8.86 -4.54
CA THR A 34 0.85 -8.57 -4.82
C THR A 34 1.10 -7.09 -4.96
N ARG A 35 2.37 -6.66 -4.90
CA ARG A 35 2.73 -5.24 -5.04
C ARG A 35 2.19 -4.63 -6.35
N SER A 36 2.26 -5.38 -7.45
CA SER A 36 1.78 -4.93 -8.76
C SER A 36 0.27 -4.72 -8.75
N GLN A 37 -0.48 -5.65 -8.16
CA GLN A 37 -1.93 -5.53 -7.98
C GLN A 37 -2.30 -4.37 -7.05
N THR A 38 -1.52 -4.12 -5.99
CA THR A 38 -1.74 -2.98 -5.09
C THR A 38 -1.52 -1.64 -5.82
N ILE A 39 -0.54 -1.60 -6.74
CA ILE A 39 -0.28 -0.42 -7.58
C ILE A 39 -1.42 -0.18 -8.56
N ASP A 40 -1.87 -1.20 -9.28
CA ASP A 40 -3.01 -1.11 -10.20
C ASP A 40 -4.27 -0.64 -9.49
N ARG A 41 -4.54 -1.17 -8.28
CA ARG A 41 -5.65 -0.70 -7.44
C ARG A 41 -5.50 0.76 -7.01
N ALA A 42 -4.29 1.21 -6.71
CA ALA A 42 -4.03 2.60 -6.37
C ALA A 42 -4.27 3.52 -7.57
N GLU A 43 -3.85 3.13 -8.77
CA GLU A 43 -4.07 3.90 -9.99
C GLU A 43 -5.56 4.00 -10.33
N LYS A 44 -6.30 2.89 -10.28
CA LYS A 44 -7.76 2.88 -10.47
C LYS A 44 -8.49 3.77 -9.46
N ALA A 45 -8.07 3.73 -8.19
CA ALA A 45 -8.63 4.59 -7.17
C ALA A 45 -8.36 6.08 -7.45
N ILE A 46 -7.16 6.43 -7.93
CA ILE A 46 -6.87 7.81 -8.34
C ILE A 46 -7.74 8.22 -9.54
N ASP A 47 -7.89 7.36 -10.54
CA ASP A 47 -8.73 7.64 -11.72
C ASP A 47 -10.19 7.89 -11.32
N MET A 48 -10.72 7.12 -10.36
CA MET A 48 -12.06 7.35 -9.82
C MET A 48 -12.19 8.70 -9.11
N LEU A 49 -11.18 9.09 -8.31
CA LEU A 49 -11.20 10.37 -7.59
C LEU A 49 -11.02 11.57 -8.53
N GLU A 50 -10.14 11.47 -9.54
CA GLU A 50 -9.94 12.50 -10.55
C GLU A 50 -11.20 12.70 -11.41
N LYS A 51 -12.01 11.65 -11.60
CA LYS A 51 -13.27 11.74 -12.37
C LYS A 51 -14.36 12.53 -11.65
N GLU A 52 -14.48 12.40 -10.34
CA GLU A 52 -15.46 13.16 -9.55
C GLU A 52 -15.06 14.63 -9.41
N ASN A 53 -13.76 14.94 -9.51
CA ASN A 53 -13.19 16.31 -9.49
C ASN A 53 -13.61 17.16 -8.27
N ASP A 54 -13.79 16.50 -7.12
CA ASP A 54 -14.14 17.13 -5.85
C ASP A 54 -13.08 16.87 -4.77
N ASP A 55 -13.05 17.74 -3.76
CA ASP A 55 -12.23 17.56 -2.57
C ASP A 55 -12.66 16.29 -1.82
N CYS A 56 -11.71 15.38 -1.59
CA CYS A 56 -11.98 14.08 -0.97
C CYS A 56 -11.03 13.75 0.20
N ILE A 57 -11.53 12.95 1.14
CA ILE A 57 -10.74 12.39 2.24
C ILE A 57 -10.62 10.89 2.03
N VAL A 58 -9.39 10.42 1.82
CA VAL A 58 -9.10 8.99 1.68
C VAL A 58 -8.58 8.44 3.00
N VAL A 59 -9.35 7.53 3.62
CA VAL A 59 -8.97 6.83 4.85
C VAL A 59 -8.42 5.45 4.49
N THR A 60 -7.17 5.16 4.87
CA THR A 60 -6.52 3.89 4.52
C THR A 60 -5.39 3.53 5.48
N HIS A 61 -4.81 2.34 5.30
CA HIS A 61 -3.67 1.87 6.07
C HIS A 61 -2.35 2.49 5.57
N ALA A 62 -1.40 2.69 6.48
CA ALA A 62 -0.09 3.29 6.17
C ALA A 62 0.67 2.62 5.01
N CYS A 63 0.57 1.29 4.89
CA CYS A 63 1.22 0.56 3.80
C CYS A 63 0.66 0.96 2.43
N PHE A 64 -0.66 1.06 2.31
CA PHE A 64 -1.32 1.48 1.08
C PHE A 64 -1.13 2.98 0.83
N ALA A 65 -1.27 3.82 1.86
CA ALA A 65 -1.04 5.26 1.76
C ALA A 65 0.35 5.59 1.19
N ASN A 66 1.39 4.81 1.55
CA ASN A 66 2.73 4.95 0.99
C ASN A 66 2.81 4.67 -0.52
N ILE A 67 2.02 3.72 -1.02
CA ILE A 67 1.94 3.40 -2.45
C ILE A 67 1.08 4.44 -3.15
N PHE A 68 -0.05 4.79 -2.56
CA PHE A 68 -1.01 5.75 -3.07
C PHE A 68 -0.38 7.14 -3.27
N THR A 69 0.31 7.67 -2.25
CA THR A 69 1.06 8.94 -2.34
C THR A 69 2.17 8.90 -3.39
N LYS A 70 2.82 7.75 -3.62
CA LYS A 70 3.77 7.59 -4.73
C LYS A 70 3.09 7.69 -6.09
N GLN A 71 1.92 7.06 -6.27
CA GLN A 71 1.18 7.15 -7.54
C GLN A 71 0.62 8.55 -7.77
N LEU A 72 0.08 9.20 -6.73
CA LEU A 72 -0.36 10.61 -6.79
C LEU A 72 0.78 11.52 -7.26
N ARG A 73 2.00 11.34 -6.74
CA ARG A 73 3.18 12.10 -7.20
C ARG A 73 3.50 11.87 -8.68
N LYS A 74 3.35 10.64 -9.19
CA LYS A 74 3.53 10.39 -10.64
C LYS A 74 2.47 11.09 -11.48
N ARG A 75 1.27 11.28 -10.94
CA ARG A 75 0.15 12.00 -11.56
C ARG A 75 0.23 13.53 -11.40
N GLY A 76 1.31 14.05 -10.81
CA GLY A 76 1.58 15.48 -10.68
C GLY A 76 1.17 16.13 -9.36
N TYR A 77 0.59 15.37 -8.41
CA TYR A 77 0.20 15.92 -7.12
C TYR A 77 1.41 16.27 -6.25
N LYS A 78 1.33 17.42 -5.59
CA LYS A 78 2.24 17.84 -4.53
C LYS A 78 1.74 17.29 -3.19
N ILE A 79 2.64 16.66 -2.44
CA ILE A 79 2.35 16.05 -1.15
C ILE A 79 3.05 16.85 -0.05
N ASP A 80 2.29 17.34 0.91
CA ASP A 80 2.77 18.22 1.98
C ASP A 80 3.84 17.57 2.87
N LYS A 81 3.70 16.25 3.12
CA LYS A 81 4.62 15.50 3.99
C LYS A 81 5.27 14.35 3.24
N ARG A 82 6.59 14.39 3.12
CA ARG A 82 7.40 13.28 2.58
C ARG A 82 7.94 12.42 3.72
N LYS A 83 7.15 11.47 4.21
CA LYS A 83 7.59 10.49 5.21
C LYS A 83 7.36 9.07 4.72
N PHE A 84 8.33 8.19 4.99
CA PHE A 84 8.22 6.76 4.74
C PHE A 84 7.38 6.04 5.81
N ARG A 85 7.32 6.61 7.02
CA ARG A 85 6.58 6.10 8.17
C ARG A 85 5.45 7.06 8.48
N MET A 86 4.22 6.57 8.36
CA MET A 86 3.02 7.27 8.80
C MET A 86 2.63 6.77 10.18
N ASN A 87 2.39 7.70 11.10
CA ASN A 87 1.82 7.38 12.40
C ASN A 87 0.31 7.14 12.26
N ASN A 88 -0.28 6.46 13.25
CA ASN A 88 -1.73 6.29 13.29
C ASN A 88 -2.42 7.66 13.31
N LEU A 89 -3.49 7.80 12.53
CA LEU A 89 -4.28 9.03 12.38
C LEU A 89 -3.50 10.23 11.80
N GLU A 90 -2.32 10.01 11.20
CA GLU A 90 -1.58 11.09 10.56
C GLU A 90 -2.29 11.55 9.27
N LYS A 91 -2.61 12.86 9.21
CA LYS A 91 -3.15 13.50 8.01
C LYS A 91 -2.05 13.92 7.05
N ILE A 92 -2.25 13.59 5.78
CA ILE A 92 -1.43 13.99 4.64
C ILE A 92 -2.33 14.66 3.62
N THR A 93 -1.93 15.83 3.15
CA THR A 93 -2.65 16.58 2.12
C THR A 93 -1.93 16.43 0.79
N ALA A 94 -2.69 16.14 -0.27
CA ALA A 94 -2.24 16.14 -1.65
C ALA A 94 -3.02 17.24 -2.39
N TYR A 95 -2.33 18.03 -3.22
CA TYR A 95 -2.96 19.07 -4.02
C TYR A 95 -2.33 19.12 -5.42
N LYS A 96 -3.13 19.47 -6.42
CA LYS A 96 -2.78 19.54 -7.83
C LYS A 96 -3.36 20.81 -8.42
#